data_AF-A0A250JHA3-F1
#
_entry.id   AF-A0A250JHA3-F1
#
_cell.length_a   1.000
_cell.length_b   1.000
_cell.length_c   1.000
_cell.angle_alpha   90.00
_cell.angle_beta   90.00
_cell.angle_gamma   90.00
#
_symmetry.space_group_name_H-M   'P 1'
#
loop_
_entity.id
_entity.type
_entity.pdbx_description
1 polymer ?
#
loop_
_entity_poly.entity_id
_entity_poly.type
_entity_poly.pdbx_seq_one_letter_code
_entity_poly.pdbx_strand_id
1 'polypeptide(L)' 'MSSNARSVVSKEADIWVLRLHTHTGKVQEYRCSTEGQARQLALVLSVPTEQPSQPTA' A
#
# COMPACT_ATOMS: atom_id res chain seq x y z
N MET A 1 -19.06 6.81 -3.39
CA MET A 1 -18.24 6.03 -4.35
C MET A 1 -17.01 5.55 -3.59
N SER A 2 -17.01 4.29 -3.14
CA SER A 2 -15.91 3.73 -2.36
C SER A 2 -14.75 3.42 -3.29
N SER A 3 -13.85 4.37 -3.48
CA SER A 3 -12.59 4.16 -4.19
C SER A 3 -11.71 3.24 -3.34
N ASN A 4 -12.01 1.94 -3.36
CA ASN A 4 -11.13 0.92 -2.79
C ASN A 4 -9.81 1.01 -3.56
N ALA A 5 -8.79 1.62 -2.95
CA ALA A 5 -7.43 1.52 -3.45
C ALA A 5 -7.13 0.03 -3.62
N ARG A 6 -6.98 -0.41 -4.87
CA ARG A 6 -6.82 -1.83 -5.18
C ARG A 6 -5.39 -2.22 -4.82
N SER A 7 -5.22 -2.92 -3.71
CA SER A 7 -3.95 -3.48 -3.28
C SER A 7 -3.84 -4.93 -3.75
N VAL A 8 -2.70 -5.28 -4.36
CA VAL A 8 -2.40 -6.63 -4.84
C VAL A 8 -1.06 -7.05 -4.27
N VAL A 9 -1.05 -8.13 -3.49
CA VAL A 9 0.17 -8.75 -2.98
C VAL A 9 0.54 -9.94 -3.86
N SER A 10 1.80 -10.06 -4.23
CA SER A 10 2.32 -11.13 -5.08
C SER A 10 3.73 -11.55 -4.62
N LYS A 11 4.16 -12.77 -4.92
CA LYS A 11 5.52 -13.24 -4.65
C LYS A 11 6.31 -13.29 -5.96
N GLU A 12 7.39 -12.52 -6.09
CA GLU A 12 8.28 -12.51 -7.25
C GLU A 12 9.72 -12.76 -6.80
N ALA A 13 10.39 -13.79 -7.35
CA ALA A 13 11.79 -14.12 -7.07
C ALA A 13 12.14 -14.14 -5.55
N ASP A 14 11.30 -14.80 -4.75
CA ASP A 14 11.41 -14.88 -3.28
C ASP A 14 11.19 -13.58 -2.49
N ILE A 15 10.75 -12.52 -3.17
CA ILE A 15 10.39 -11.24 -2.56
C ILE A 15 8.87 -11.05 -2.65
N TRP A 16 8.27 -10.51 -1.59
CA TRP A 16 6.86 -10.16 -1.59
C TRP A 16 6.67 -8.74 -2.12
N VAL A 17 5.89 -8.60 -3.18
CA VAL A 17 5.62 -7.32 -3.84
C VAL A 17 4.17 -6.92 -3.59
N LEU A 18 3.97 -5.72 -3.05
CA LEU A 18 2.67 -5.08 -2.93
C LEU A 18 2.55 -4.00 -4.02
N ARG A 19 1.56 -4.14 -4.89
CA ARG A 19 1.15 -3.15 -5.88
C ARG A 19 -0.10 -2.43 -5.38
N LEU A 20 0.01 -1.13 -5.13
CA LEU A 20 -1.10 -0.29 -4.69
C LEU A 20 -1.52 0.65 -5.83
N HIS A 21 -2.76 0.50 -6.27
CA HIS A 21 -3.36 1.45 -7.21
C HIS A 21 -3.88 2.66 -6.45
N THR A 22 -3.23 3.80 -6.64
CA THR A 22 -3.63 5.07 -6.04
C THR A 22 -4.80 5.69 -6.80
N HIS A 23 -5.55 6.57 -6.15
CA HIS A 23 -6.64 7.33 -6.77
C HIS A 23 -6.16 8.25 -7.92
N THR A 24 -4.87 8.55 -7.99
CA THR A 24 -4.24 9.32 -9.08
C THR A 24 -4.01 8.49 -10.34
N GLY A 25 -4.36 7.20 -10.34
CA GLY A 25 -4.09 6.27 -11.44
C GLY A 25 -2.65 5.73 -11.45
N LYS A 26 -1.77 6.19 -10.54
CA LYS A 26 -0.42 5.65 -10.38
C LYS A 26 -0.43 4.37 -9.58
N VAL A 27 0.47 3.45 -9.93
CA VAL A 27 0.76 2.23 -9.16
C VAL A 27 2.01 2.45 -8.34
N GLN A 28 1.95 2.20 -7.04
CA GLN A 28 3.11 2.19 -6.18
C GLN A 28 3.49 0.76 -5.80
N GLU A 29 4.76 0.42 -5.98
CA GLU A 29 5.30 -0.90 -5.68
C GLU A 29 6.13 -0.87 -4.40
N TYR A 30 5.79 -1.74 -3.46
CA TYR A 30 6.54 -1.98 -2.24
C TYR A 30 7.08 -3.39 -2.24
N ARG A 31 8.34 -3.56 -1.82
CA ARG A 31 9.01 -4.85 -1.72
C ARG A 31 9.24 -5.19 -0.26
N CYS A 32 8.80 -6.37 0.13
CA CYS A 32 8.84 -6.89 1.48
C CYS A 32 9.54 -8.25 1.49
N SER A 33 10.23 -8.56 2.59
CA SER A 33 10.92 -9.84 2.73
C SER A 33 9.96 -10.98 3.12
N THR A 34 8.78 -10.66 3.66
CA THR A 34 7.79 -11.64 4.14
C THR A 34 6.37 -11.30 3.70
N GLU A 35 5.52 -12.32 3.59
CA GLU A 35 4.10 -12.17 3.24
C GLU A 35 3.37 -11.30 4.27
N GLY A 36 3.66 -11.53 5.56
CA GLY A 36 3.05 -10.80 6.66
C GLY A 36 3.31 -9.30 6.57
N GLN A 37 4.53 -8.88 6.25
CA GLN A 37 4.87 -7.48 6.03
C GLN A 37 4.09 -6.88 4.85
N ALA A 38 4.05 -7.58 3.70
CA ALA A 38 3.33 -7.09 2.53
C ALA A 38 1.82 -6.94 2.78
N ARG A 39 1.22 -7.89 3.50
CA ARG A 39 -0.20 -7.83 3.88
C ARG A 39 -0.49 -6.72 4.90
N GLN A 40 0.33 -6.59 5.95
CA GLN A 40 0.17 -5.51 6.92
C GLN A 40 0.33 -4.14 6.25
N LEU A 41 1.31 -4.01 5.35
CA LEU A 41 1.50 -2.79 4.58
C LEU A 41 0.31 -2.49 3.67
N ALA A 42 -0.26 -3.52 3.03
CA ALA A 42 -1.48 -3.36 2.23
C ALA A 42 -2.64 -2.82 3.08
N LEU A 43 -2.81 -3.31 4.32
CA LEU A 43 -3.84 -2.82 5.23
C LEU A 43 -3.61 -1.36 5.62
N VAL A 44 -2.39 -1.01 6.04
CA VAL A 44 -2.03 0.36 6.46
C VAL A 44 -2.16 1.36 5.32
N LEU A 45 -1.84 0.96 4.09
CA LEU A 45 -1.90 1.84 2.92
C LEU A 45 -3.28 1.87 2.25
N SER A 46 -4.14 0.90 2.52
CA SER A 46 -5.53 0.90 2.02
C SER A 46 -6.44 1.83 2.84
N VAL A 47 -6.00 2.23 4.04
CA VAL A 47 -6.67 3.29 4.79
C VAL A 47 -6.35 4.60 4.07
N PRO A 48 -7.36 5.39 3.65
CA PRO A 48 -7.10 6.74 3.17
C PRO A 48 -6.39 7.46 4.30
N THR A 49 -5.11 7.74 4.10
CA THR A 49 -4.35 8.63 4.95
C THR A 49 -4.97 9.99 4.72
N GLU A 50 -5.98 10.34 5.51
CA GLU A 50 -6.08 11.71 5.97
C GLU A 50 -4.70 11.98 6.56
N GLN A 51 -3.88 12.70 5.79
CA GLN A 51 -2.55 13.09 6.20
C GLN A 51 -2.68 13.59 7.64
N PRO A 52 -1.92 13.08 8.62
CA PRO A 52 -1.79 13.83 9.85
C PRO A 52 -1.21 15.17 9.41
N SER A 53 -2.05 16.20 9.44
CA SER A 53 -1.65 17.59 9.32
C SER A 53 -0.41 17.72 10.19
N GLN A 54 0.72 17.92 9.54
CA GLN A 54 2.00 18.21 10.19
C GLN A 54 1.70 19.17 11.35
N PRO A 55 2.05 18.85 12.61
CA PRO A 55 1.90 19.83 13.68
C PRO A 55 2.85 20.98 13.33
N THR A 56 2.26 22.09 12.90
CA THR A 56 2.91 23.39 12.93
C THR A 56 3.03 23.77 14.40
N ALA A 57 4.23 23.63 14.97
CA ALA A 57 4.84 24.46 16.02
C ALA A 57 5.86 23.65 16.82
#